data_AF-W9HKB6-F1
#
_entry.id   AF-W9HKB6-F1
#
_cell.length_a   1.000
_cell.length_b   1.000
_cell.length_c   1.000
_cell.angle_alpha   90.00
_cell.angle_beta   90.00
_cell.angle_gamma   90.00
#
_symmetry.space_group_name_H-M   'P 1'
#
loop_
_entity.id
_entity.type
_entity.pdbx_description
1 polymer ?
#
loop_
_entity_poly.entity_id
_entity_poly.type
_entity_poly.pdbx_seq_one_letter_code
_entity_poly.pdbx_strand_id
1 'polypeptide(L)'
;MNREKSISEKDLLHKIYICSIRSIPAWQRQANGSVADFCAASFMMQTAAENFEHDLAWKLFTLACQYAQALNFHQMDRLDRIVTVTLERPFLDHDRRRLWSLIQEDFRYRLLFDKVPALTGNIDQWNVNFPNLKADGDPQVDHTLSIQFIISSRLTFALSDFFHSMEQFDLGNLSDLVSRTKAICSQVNDLYKEWNIDTWVVGLEADFRLWTISSVAFTGYLFIIYMMRRAVARQHALSCLKAADCLVSGLPLIQNVSKRILQTACIVLEKDCEMDTLSVLLGSFQIHLPYSYVAQDLLEAEDNARSVDNAALLDTITKSIGRRAKGNPGIKTLALVMGHINNSIKDRIMHDGDNTI
;
A
#
# COMPACT_ATOMS: atom_id res chain seq x y z
N MET A 1 -39.79 26.50 0.74
CA MET A 1 -38.76 26.91 -0.24
C MET A 1 -37.42 26.82 0.49
N ASN A 2 -36.68 25.72 0.25
CA ASN A 2 -35.29 25.41 0.65
C ASN A 2 -35.13 23.88 0.59
N ARG A 3 -35.42 23.35 -0.61
CA ARG A 3 -35.31 21.93 -0.97
C ARG A 3 -34.09 21.69 -1.87
N GLU A 4 -33.10 22.57 -1.82
CA GLU A 4 -31.77 22.32 -2.37
C GLU A 4 -30.98 21.54 -1.32
N LYS A 5 -31.41 20.28 -1.17
CA LYS A 5 -30.66 19.24 -0.48
C LYS A 5 -29.29 19.17 -1.13
N SER A 6 -28.26 19.28 -0.31
CA SER A 6 -26.89 18.94 -0.68
C SER A 6 -26.90 17.65 -1.50
N ILE A 7 -26.38 17.73 -2.72
CA ILE A 7 -25.84 16.53 -3.36
C ILE A 7 -24.86 15.99 -2.33
N SER A 8 -25.09 14.78 -1.82
CA SER A 8 -24.17 14.18 -0.85
C SER A 8 -22.80 14.17 -1.51
N GLU A 9 -21.76 14.65 -0.83
CA GLU A 9 -20.37 14.64 -1.28
C GLU A 9 -19.95 13.29 -1.88
N LYS A 10 -20.54 12.20 -1.38
CA LYS A 10 -20.42 10.83 -1.91
C LYS A 10 -20.93 10.67 -3.36
N ASP A 11 -22.11 11.22 -3.65
CA ASP A 11 -22.67 11.21 -5.01
C ASP A 11 -21.80 12.05 -5.94
N LEU A 12 -21.14 13.09 -5.43
CA LEU A 12 -20.23 13.93 -6.20
C LEU A 12 -18.93 13.17 -6.53
N LEU A 13 -18.26 12.57 -5.54
CA LEU A 13 -17.02 11.80 -5.75
C LEU A 13 -17.23 10.63 -6.72
N HIS A 14 -18.31 9.87 -6.54
CA HIS A 14 -18.66 8.79 -7.46
C HIS A 14 -18.92 9.32 -8.89
N LYS A 15 -19.65 10.44 -9.04
CA LYS A 15 -19.86 11.06 -10.35
C LYS A 15 -18.56 11.56 -10.97
N ILE A 16 -17.66 12.16 -10.19
CA ILE A 16 -16.34 12.61 -10.64
C ILE A 16 -15.56 11.41 -11.19
N TYR A 17 -15.48 10.32 -10.44
CA TYR A 17 -14.80 9.11 -10.88
C TYR A 17 -15.39 8.53 -12.19
N ILE A 18 -16.72 8.43 -12.29
CA ILE A 18 -17.39 7.96 -13.50
C ILE A 18 -17.10 8.89 -14.69
N CYS A 19 -17.09 10.20 -14.48
CA CYS A 19 -16.71 11.18 -15.50
C CYS A 19 -15.24 11.02 -15.91
N SER A 20 -14.33 10.81 -14.95
CA SER A 20 -12.91 10.57 -15.20
C SER A 20 -12.70 9.35 -16.09
N ILE A 21 -13.32 8.22 -15.77
CA ILE A 21 -13.24 7.00 -16.59
C ILE A 21 -13.78 7.24 -18.00
N ARG A 22 -14.97 7.86 -18.11
CA ARG A 22 -15.58 8.15 -19.41
C ARG A 22 -14.74 9.08 -20.28
N SER A 23 -13.87 9.88 -19.66
CA SER A 23 -12.98 10.80 -20.35
C SER A 23 -11.71 10.12 -20.88
N ILE A 24 -11.33 8.94 -20.35
CA ILE A 24 -10.09 8.23 -20.72
C ILE A 24 -9.97 8.03 -22.25
N PRO A 25 -10.97 7.52 -22.98
CA PRO A 25 -10.83 7.29 -24.42
C PRO A 25 -10.70 8.58 -25.24
N ALA A 26 -11.28 9.69 -24.78
CA ALA A 26 -11.14 10.99 -25.44
C ALA A 26 -9.75 11.58 -25.18
N TRP A 27 -9.32 11.55 -23.92
CA TRP A 27 -7.98 11.99 -23.50
C TRP A 27 -6.88 11.19 -24.21
N GLN A 28 -6.92 9.86 -24.20
CA GLN A 28 -5.89 9.02 -24.84
C GLN A 28 -5.73 9.29 -26.34
N ARG A 29 -6.80 9.68 -27.04
CA ARG A 29 -6.72 10.05 -28.47
C ARG A 29 -6.03 11.40 -28.72
N GLN A 30 -5.99 12.26 -27.70
CA GLN A 30 -5.43 13.61 -27.78
C GLN A 30 -4.10 13.74 -27.03
N ALA A 31 -3.74 12.73 -26.22
CA ALA A 31 -2.51 12.70 -25.45
C ALA A 31 -1.30 12.79 -26.38
N ASN A 32 -0.34 13.63 -26.00
CA ASN A 32 0.87 13.90 -26.77
C ASN A 32 2.16 13.60 -25.99
N GLY A 33 2.04 12.99 -24.80
CA GLY A 33 3.17 12.66 -23.93
C GLY A 33 3.63 13.82 -23.06
N SER A 34 2.76 14.80 -22.83
CA SER A 34 3.07 15.96 -21.99
C SER A 34 3.16 15.63 -20.50
N VAL A 35 3.65 16.58 -19.70
CA VAL A 35 3.56 16.53 -18.23
C VAL A 35 2.09 16.43 -17.77
N ALA A 36 1.15 17.03 -18.50
CA ALA A 36 -0.27 16.93 -18.18
C ALA A 36 -0.78 15.49 -18.38
N ASP A 37 -0.34 14.80 -19.44
CA ASP A 37 -0.67 13.39 -19.67
C ASP A 37 -0.07 12.50 -18.57
N PHE A 38 1.16 12.77 -18.16
CA PHE A 38 1.79 12.09 -17.04
C PHE A 38 1.00 12.26 -15.72
N CYS A 39 0.63 13.51 -15.39
CA CYS A 39 -0.16 13.81 -14.21
C CYS A 39 -1.53 13.13 -14.27
N ALA A 40 -2.23 13.22 -15.41
CA ALA A 40 -3.54 12.60 -15.61
C ALA A 40 -3.47 11.08 -15.42
N ALA A 41 -2.49 10.40 -16.04
CA ALA A 41 -2.28 8.97 -15.87
C ALA A 41 -2.04 8.58 -14.40
N SER A 42 -1.19 9.36 -13.70
CA SER A 42 -0.83 9.11 -12.30
C SER A 42 -2.03 9.28 -11.35
N PHE A 43 -2.83 10.34 -11.53
CA PHE A 43 -4.04 10.55 -10.72
C PHE A 43 -5.11 9.50 -11.02
N MET A 44 -5.39 9.23 -12.29
CA MET A 44 -6.40 8.24 -12.66
C MET A 44 -6.02 6.83 -12.20
N MET A 45 -4.72 6.49 -12.18
CA MET A 45 -4.24 5.24 -11.58
C MET A 45 -4.65 5.13 -10.11
N GLN A 46 -4.37 6.17 -9.30
CA GLN A 46 -4.72 6.16 -7.88
C GLN A 46 -6.23 6.04 -7.68
N THR A 47 -7.01 6.85 -8.41
CA THR A 47 -8.48 6.80 -8.33
C THR A 47 -9.03 5.43 -8.73
N ALA A 48 -8.48 4.79 -9.77
CA ALA A 48 -8.89 3.44 -10.16
C ALA A 48 -8.56 2.39 -9.07
N ALA A 49 -7.39 2.51 -8.42
CA ALA A 49 -7.00 1.62 -7.33
C ALA A 49 -7.92 1.75 -6.10
N GLU A 50 -8.30 2.98 -5.75
CA GLU A 50 -9.25 3.28 -4.65
C GLU A 50 -10.65 2.74 -4.95
N ASN A 51 -11.03 2.66 -6.21
CA ASN A 51 -12.31 2.09 -6.66
C ASN A 51 -12.21 0.59 -6.98
N PHE A 52 -11.16 -0.10 -6.53
CA PHE A 52 -10.97 -1.55 -6.67
C PHE A 52 -10.84 -2.04 -8.14
N GLU A 53 -10.49 -1.15 -9.07
CA GLU A 53 -10.24 -1.50 -10.48
C GLU A 53 -8.75 -1.71 -10.74
N HIS A 54 -8.14 -2.73 -10.11
CA HIS A 54 -6.69 -2.95 -10.15
C HIS A 54 -6.12 -3.14 -11.57
N ASP A 55 -6.87 -3.76 -12.49
CA ASP A 55 -6.44 -3.90 -13.88
C ASP A 55 -6.47 -2.59 -14.67
N LEU A 56 -7.43 -1.70 -14.38
CA LEU A 56 -7.44 -0.36 -14.97
C LEU A 56 -6.31 0.47 -14.37
N ALA A 57 -6.13 0.41 -13.05
CA ALA A 57 -5.04 1.07 -12.35
C ALA A 57 -3.67 0.66 -12.94
N TRP A 58 -3.45 -0.64 -13.18
CA TRP A 58 -2.23 -1.13 -13.83
C TRP A 58 -2.02 -0.57 -15.25
N LYS A 59 -3.08 -0.51 -16.08
CA LYS A 59 -2.99 0.07 -17.43
C LYS A 59 -2.61 1.55 -17.39
N LEU A 60 -3.23 2.31 -16.47
CA LEU A 60 -2.95 3.73 -16.27
C LEU A 60 -1.55 3.97 -15.69
N PHE A 61 -1.11 3.10 -14.77
CA PHE A 61 0.27 3.09 -14.28
C PHE A 61 1.27 2.88 -15.41
N THR A 62 1.04 1.90 -16.28
CA THR A 62 1.90 1.64 -17.44
C THR A 62 1.98 2.86 -18.35
N LEU A 63 0.87 3.57 -18.58
CA LEU A 63 0.85 4.83 -19.31
C LEU A 63 1.66 5.92 -18.60
N ALA A 64 1.53 6.05 -17.28
CA ALA A 64 2.33 6.99 -16.49
C ALA A 64 3.83 6.70 -16.62
N CYS A 65 4.24 5.43 -16.59
CA CYS A 65 5.62 5.01 -16.84
C CYS A 65 6.10 5.39 -18.25
N GLN A 66 5.28 5.14 -19.27
CA GLN A 66 5.59 5.52 -20.65
C GLN A 66 5.77 7.03 -20.81
N TYR A 67 4.88 7.83 -20.23
CA TYR A 67 5.00 9.29 -20.25
C TYR A 67 6.23 9.76 -19.47
N ALA A 68 6.53 9.20 -18.30
CA ALA A 68 7.74 9.54 -17.55
C ALA A 68 9.02 9.23 -18.36
N GLN A 69 9.04 8.11 -19.09
CA GLN A 69 10.14 7.75 -19.99
C GLN A 69 10.24 8.72 -21.18
N ALA A 70 9.12 9.05 -21.82
CA ALA A 70 9.06 10.01 -22.93
C ALA A 70 9.53 11.42 -22.50
N LEU A 71 9.21 11.82 -21.26
CA LEU A 71 9.67 13.04 -20.61
C LEU A 71 11.12 12.95 -20.11
N ASN A 72 11.82 11.84 -20.37
CA ASN A 72 13.20 11.59 -20.00
C ASN A 72 13.49 11.66 -18.49
N PHE A 73 12.49 11.34 -17.65
CA PHE A 73 12.67 11.35 -16.20
C PHE A 73 13.78 10.38 -15.74
N HIS A 74 13.95 9.25 -16.42
CA HIS A 74 15.01 8.27 -16.15
C HIS A 74 16.44 8.73 -16.50
N GLN A 75 16.62 9.92 -17.07
CA GLN A 75 17.93 10.48 -17.47
C GLN A 75 18.14 11.91 -16.96
N MET A 76 17.44 12.32 -15.89
CA MET A 76 17.47 13.70 -15.37
C MET A 76 18.88 14.22 -15.08
N ASP A 77 19.79 13.35 -14.65
CA ASP A 77 21.12 13.73 -14.17
C ASP A 77 22.25 13.42 -15.17
N ARG A 78 21.89 13.05 -16.42
CA ARG A 78 22.89 12.78 -17.46
C ARG A 78 23.50 14.07 -18.01
N LEU A 79 24.78 14.26 -17.73
CA LEU A 79 25.57 15.45 -18.10
C LEU A 79 25.68 15.66 -19.63
N ASP A 80 25.62 14.59 -20.42
CA ASP A 80 25.78 14.65 -21.89
C ASP A 80 24.59 15.29 -22.63
N ARG A 81 23.48 15.55 -21.92
CA ARG A 81 22.21 16.08 -22.48
C ARG A 81 22.00 17.57 -22.20
N ILE A 82 23.08 18.34 -22.09
CA ILE A 82 22.98 19.79 -22.25
C ILE A 82 22.50 20.06 -23.68
N VAL A 83 21.21 20.33 -23.81
CA VAL A 83 20.52 20.76 -25.04
C VAL A 83 20.33 19.65 -26.09
N THR A 84 19.24 18.89 -25.98
CA THR A 84 18.44 18.56 -27.17
C THR A 84 17.03 18.09 -26.77
N VAL A 85 16.08 19.00 -27.02
CA VAL A 85 14.64 18.75 -27.26
C VAL A 85 13.74 18.63 -26.01
N THR A 86 12.85 19.61 -25.87
CA THR A 86 11.49 19.64 -25.23
C THR A 86 11.24 20.04 -23.78
N LEU A 87 12.20 20.17 -22.87
CA LEU A 87 11.88 20.68 -21.52
C LEU A 87 12.19 22.18 -21.41
N GLU A 88 11.14 23.00 -21.42
CA GLU A 88 11.20 24.46 -21.20
C GLU A 88 11.65 24.84 -19.77
N ARG A 89 11.88 23.85 -18.88
CA ARG A 89 12.27 24.07 -17.49
C ARG A 89 13.31 23.04 -17.03
N PRO A 90 14.21 23.41 -16.10
CA PRO A 90 15.08 22.45 -15.42
C PRO A 90 14.27 21.47 -14.58
N PHE A 91 14.76 20.24 -14.46
CA PHE A 91 14.20 19.28 -13.51
C PHE A 91 14.42 19.74 -12.08
N LEU A 92 13.37 19.64 -11.26
CA LEU A 92 13.39 20.02 -9.85
C LEU A 92 13.32 18.76 -8.98
N ASP A 93 13.60 18.88 -7.67
CA ASP A 93 13.55 17.74 -6.75
C ASP A 93 12.18 17.07 -6.65
N HIS A 94 11.10 17.80 -6.93
CA HIS A 94 9.78 17.23 -7.01
C HIS A 94 9.63 16.25 -8.19
N ASP A 95 10.34 16.47 -9.31
CA ASP A 95 10.36 15.55 -10.45
C ASP A 95 11.13 14.27 -10.09
N ARG A 96 12.28 14.39 -9.38
CA ARG A 96 13.02 13.24 -8.84
C ARG A 96 12.16 12.42 -7.88
N ARG A 97 11.48 13.08 -6.93
CA ARG A 97 10.56 12.41 -5.99
C ARG A 97 9.48 11.61 -6.72
N ARG A 98 8.85 12.20 -7.76
CA ARG A 98 7.83 11.52 -8.58
C ARG A 98 8.37 10.28 -9.25
N LEU A 99 9.57 10.33 -9.85
CA LEU A 99 10.16 9.16 -10.47
C LEU A 99 10.43 8.05 -9.44
N TRP A 100 11.04 8.40 -8.30
CA TRP A 100 11.28 7.43 -7.22
C TRP A 100 9.99 6.81 -6.70
N SER A 101 8.90 7.57 -6.61
CA SER A 101 7.57 7.02 -6.30
C SER A 101 7.08 6.03 -7.36
N LEU A 102 7.29 6.29 -8.66
CA LEU A 102 6.94 5.33 -9.72
C LEU A 102 7.74 4.04 -9.63
N ILE A 103 9.04 4.11 -9.29
CA ILE A 103 9.88 2.92 -9.09
C ILE A 103 9.30 2.05 -7.97
N GLN A 104 8.97 2.66 -6.84
CA GLN A 104 8.37 1.94 -5.71
C GLN A 104 7.02 1.32 -6.10
N GLU A 105 6.18 2.06 -6.83
CA GLU A 105 4.88 1.57 -7.27
C GLU A 105 5.01 0.43 -8.29
N ASP A 106 6.01 0.44 -9.18
CA ASP A 106 6.28 -0.68 -10.10
C ASP A 106 6.59 -1.97 -9.33
N PHE A 107 7.50 -1.88 -8.33
CA PHE A 107 7.79 -3.02 -7.48
C PHE A 107 6.57 -3.46 -6.66
N ARG A 108 5.74 -2.53 -6.20
CA ARG A 108 4.49 -2.84 -5.50
C ARG A 108 3.52 -3.57 -6.42
N TYR A 109 3.34 -3.17 -7.68
CA TYR A 109 2.49 -3.88 -8.63
C TYR A 109 3.00 -5.29 -8.94
N ARG A 110 4.32 -5.43 -9.14
CA ARG A 110 4.98 -6.74 -9.27
C ARG A 110 4.71 -7.60 -8.04
N LEU A 111 4.82 -7.05 -6.84
CA LEU A 111 4.70 -7.79 -5.59
C LEU A 111 3.25 -8.21 -5.30
N LEU A 112 2.30 -7.27 -5.37
CA LEU A 112 0.91 -7.50 -4.94
C LEU A 112 0.06 -8.17 -6.01
N PHE A 113 0.31 -7.87 -7.29
CA PHE A 113 -0.60 -8.22 -8.39
C PHE A 113 0.06 -9.05 -9.50
N ASP A 114 1.30 -9.49 -9.29
CA ASP A 114 2.03 -10.36 -10.23
C ASP A 114 2.16 -9.78 -11.64
N LYS A 115 2.28 -8.46 -11.72
CA LYS A 115 2.49 -7.77 -12.98
C LYS A 115 3.98 -7.83 -13.36
N VAL A 116 4.24 -7.81 -14.67
CA VAL A 116 5.61 -7.67 -15.20
C VAL A 116 6.12 -6.24 -14.93
N PRO A 117 7.45 -6.02 -14.88
CA PRO A 117 7.99 -4.67 -14.71
C PRO A 117 7.53 -3.75 -15.84
N ALA A 118 6.84 -2.64 -15.51
CA ALA A 118 6.55 -1.57 -16.47
C ALA A 118 7.71 -0.58 -16.57
N LEU A 119 8.51 -0.48 -15.50
CA LEU A 119 9.50 0.58 -15.36
C LEU A 119 10.88 0.05 -14.94
N THR A 120 10.92 -0.87 -13.98
CA THR A 120 12.14 -1.37 -13.33
C THR A 120 12.91 -2.42 -14.14
N GLY A 121 12.40 -2.85 -15.29
CA GLY A 121 13.05 -3.88 -16.12
C GLY A 121 14.41 -3.46 -16.70
N ASN A 122 14.66 -2.16 -16.86
CA ASN A 122 15.93 -1.61 -17.37
C ASN A 122 16.51 -0.57 -16.40
N ILE A 123 16.31 -0.73 -15.08
CA ILE A 123 16.69 0.28 -14.09
C ILE A 123 18.19 0.58 -14.08
N ASP A 124 19.03 -0.39 -14.46
CA ASP A 124 20.49 -0.24 -14.55
C ASP A 124 20.95 0.78 -15.59
N GLN A 125 20.07 1.16 -16.52
CA GLN A 125 20.36 2.15 -17.56
C GLN A 125 20.04 3.59 -17.11
N TRP A 126 19.50 3.76 -15.90
CA TRP A 126 18.97 5.04 -15.44
C TRP A 126 20.06 5.90 -14.82
N ASN A 127 19.94 7.21 -15.04
CA ASN A 127 20.84 8.19 -14.45
C ASN A 127 20.02 9.28 -13.76
N VAL A 128 19.67 8.99 -12.50
CA VAL A 128 18.86 9.88 -11.65
C VAL A 128 19.37 9.80 -10.22
N ASN A 129 19.70 10.95 -9.66
CA ASN A 129 20.11 11.12 -8.29
C ASN A 129 18.90 11.10 -7.34
N PHE A 130 19.20 10.98 -6.06
CA PHE A 130 18.20 11.29 -5.05
C PHE A 130 17.84 12.78 -5.06
N PRO A 131 16.58 13.15 -4.74
CA PRO A 131 16.19 14.54 -4.53
C PRO A 131 16.99 15.16 -3.39
N ASN A 132 17.26 16.46 -3.46
CA ASN A 132 17.79 17.18 -2.33
C ASN A 132 16.78 17.18 -1.17
N LEU A 133 17.24 16.80 0.01
CA LEU A 133 16.42 16.68 1.23
C LEU A 133 16.67 17.81 2.24
N LYS A 134 17.61 18.72 1.95
CA LYS A 134 17.93 19.83 2.86
C LYS A 134 16.69 20.70 3.07
N ALA A 135 16.30 20.86 4.33
CA ALA A 135 15.51 22.02 4.71
C ALA A 135 16.43 23.24 4.69
N ASP A 136 15.93 24.38 4.24
CA ASP A 136 16.68 25.64 4.22
C ASP A 136 16.90 26.18 5.64
N GLY A 137 17.67 25.47 6.49
CA GLY A 137 18.11 25.89 7.82
C GLY A 137 17.04 26.29 8.84
N ASP A 138 15.77 26.30 8.44
CA ASP A 138 14.65 26.79 9.21
C ASP A 138 14.08 25.64 10.06
N PRO A 139 14.20 25.72 11.39
CA PRO A 139 13.70 24.69 12.31
C PRO A 139 12.15 24.60 12.34
N GLN A 140 11.42 25.50 11.66
CA GLN A 140 9.97 25.41 11.47
C GLN A 140 9.58 24.54 10.25
N VAL A 141 10.54 24.13 9.42
CA VAL A 141 10.24 23.35 8.21
C VAL A 141 9.81 21.94 8.57
N ASP A 142 8.62 21.55 8.13
CA ASP A 142 8.14 20.19 8.27
C ASP A 142 9.00 19.21 7.44
N HIS A 143 9.68 18.30 8.13
CA HIS A 143 10.55 17.29 7.53
C HIS A 143 9.82 16.00 7.12
N THR A 144 8.50 15.91 7.32
CA THR A 144 7.69 14.71 7.09
C THR A 144 7.91 14.12 5.68
N LEU A 145 7.92 14.95 4.64
CA LEU A 145 8.13 14.50 3.25
C LEU A 145 9.58 14.04 2.98
N SER A 146 10.57 14.62 3.65
CA SER A 146 11.96 14.16 3.53
C SER A 146 12.17 12.83 4.23
N ILE A 147 11.58 12.66 5.41
CA ILE A 147 11.62 11.39 6.15
C ILE A 147 10.85 10.30 5.41
N GLN A 148 9.64 10.61 4.91
CA GLN A 148 8.86 9.68 4.07
C GLN A 148 9.68 9.22 2.86
N PHE A 149 10.40 10.13 2.20
CA PHE A 149 11.25 9.79 1.06
C PHE A 149 12.39 8.83 1.44
N ILE A 150 13.08 9.09 2.55
CA ILE A 150 14.18 8.23 3.04
C ILE A 150 13.67 6.82 3.31
N ILE A 151 12.57 6.70 4.05
CA ILE A 151 11.99 5.40 4.41
C ILE A 151 11.51 4.68 3.15
N SER A 152 10.79 5.36 2.25
CA SER A 152 10.27 4.79 1.00
C SER A 152 11.40 4.31 0.08
N SER A 153 12.52 5.03 0.03
CA SER A 153 13.70 4.62 -0.74
C SER A 153 14.32 3.34 -0.16
N ARG A 154 14.46 3.24 1.17
CA ARG A 154 14.95 2.02 1.83
C ARG A 154 14.01 0.82 1.62
N LEU A 155 12.70 1.04 1.63
CA LEU A 155 11.72 0.00 1.27
C LEU A 155 11.87 -0.44 -0.20
N THR A 156 12.12 0.51 -1.10
CA THR A 156 12.35 0.22 -2.53
C THR A 156 13.58 -0.65 -2.73
N PHE A 157 14.67 -0.38 -2.02
CA PHE A 157 15.86 -1.23 -2.06
C PHE A 157 15.61 -2.62 -1.48
N ALA A 158 14.89 -2.73 -0.35
CA ALA A 158 14.51 -4.03 0.19
C ALA A 158 13.68 -4.86 -0.81
N LEU A 159 12.78 -4.22 -1.57
CA LEU A 159 12.03 -4.89 -2.64
C LEU A 159 12.92 -5.29 -3.82
N SER A 160 13.84 -4.42 -4.22
CA SER A 160 14.82 -4.72 -5.26
C SER A 160 15.64 -5.96 -4.90
N ASP A 161 16.15 -6.03 -3.68
CA ASP A 161 16.91 -7.18 -3.16
C ASP A 161 16.06 -8.45 -3.13
N PHE A 162 14.78 -8.33 -2.77
CA PHE A 162 13.84 -9.45 -2.79
C PHE A 162 13.62 -9.98 -4.21
N PHE A 163 13.35 -9.12 -5.18
CA PHE A 163 13.14 -9.54 -6.57
C PHE A 163 14.41 -10.11 -7.19
N HIS A 164 15.57 -9.50 -6.91
CA HIS A 164 16.85 -10.04 -7.33
C HIS A 164 17.09 -11.45 -6.76
N SER A 165 16.73 -11.67 -5.49
CA SER A 165 16.77 -13.00 -4.88
C SER A 165 15.82 -13.96 -5.60
N MET A 166 14.58 -13.55 -5.85
CA MET A 166 13.59 -14.36 -6.59
C MET A 166 14.09 -14.74 -8.00
N GLU A 167 14.84 -13.88 -8.67
CA GLU A 167 15.38 -14.16 -10.01
C GLU A 167 16.58 -15.11 -9.96
N GLN A 168 17.37 -15.10 -8.88
CA GLN A 168 18.57 -15.93 -8.72
C GLN A 168 18.30 -17.39 -8.29
N PHE A 169 17.22 -17.65 -7.57
CA PHE A 169 16.97 -18.98 -7.01
C PHE A 169 16.25 -19.91 -8.00
N ASP A 170 16.96 -20.93 -8.48
CA ASP A 170 16.39 -22.09 -9.16
C ASP A 170 15.62 -23.01 -8.19
N LEU A 171 14.82 -23.93 -8.72
CA LEU A 171 13.97 -24.87 -7.97
C LEU A 171 14.71 -25.68 -6.88
N GLY A 172 16.04 -25.80 -6.94
CA GLY A 172 16.85 -26.56 -5.98
C GLY A 172 17.19 -25.86 -4.65
N ASN A 173 17.15 -24.52 -4.58
CA ASN A 173 17.64 -23.74 -3.42
C ASN A 173 16.52 -22.93 -2.72
N LEU A 174 15.29 -23.43 -2.74
CA LEU A 174 14.10 -22.67 -2.30
C LEU A 174 14.00 -22.45 -0.77
N SER A 175 14.67 -23.27 0.04
CA SER A 175 14.76 -23.05 1.50
C SER A 175 15.57 -21.80 1.84
N ASP A 176 16.60 -21.53 1.05
CA ASP A 176 17.44 -20.34 1.21
C ASP A 176 16.68 -19.07 0.80
N LEU A 177 15.78 -19.17 -0.18
CA LEU A 177 14.90 -18.07 -0.60
C LEU A 177 14.00 -17.59 0.56
N VAL A 178 13.35 -18.50 1.29
CA VAL A 178 12.50 -18.12 2.43
C VAL A 178 13.34 -17.51 3.56
N SER A 179 14.51 -18.08 3.84
CA SER A 179 15.43 -17.56 4.86
C SER A 179 15.94 -16.15 4.51
N ARG A 180 16.33 -15.93 3.25
CA ARG A 180 16.75 -14.61 2.74
C ARG A 180 15.59 -13.61 2.77
N THR A 181 14.38 -14.05 2.40
CA THR A 181 13.17 -13.22 2.47
C THR A 181 12.88 -12.80 3.91
N LYS A 182 13.01 -13.71 4.89
CA LYS A 182 12.87 -13.37 6.32
C LYS A 182 13.91 -12.33 6.76
N ALA A 183 15.14 -12.42 6.28
CA ALA A 183 16.18 -11.43 6.58
C ALA A 183 15.82 -10.04 6.04
N ILE A 184 15.34 -9.95 4.80
CA ILE A 184 14.85 -8.69 4.20
C ILE A 184 13.66 -8.14 5.00
N CYS A 185 12.71 -9.01 5.38
CA CYS A 185 11.57 -8.60 6.20
C CYS A 185 12.01 -8.07 7.59
N SER A 186 13.06 -8.64 8.18
CA SER A 186 13.64 -8.12 9.43
C SER A 186 14.22 -6.73 9.22
N GLN A 187 14.93 -6.47 8.12
CA GLN A 187 15.48 -5.15 7.81
C GLN A 187 14.37 -4.09 7.69
N VAL A 188 13.23 -4.43 7.07
CA VAL A 188 12.06 -3.53 7.01
C VAL A 188 11.51 -3.25 8.41
N ASN A 189 11.40 -4.27 9.26
CA ASN A 189 10.91 -4.10 10.63
C ASN A 189 11.88 -3.29 11.50
N ASP A 190 13.19 -3.48 11.34
CA ASP A 190 14.22 -2.74 12.07
C ASP A 190 14.28 -1.28 11.62
N LEU A 191 14.09 -1.01 10.32
CA LEU A 191 13.88 0.35 9.80
C LEU A 191 12.67 1.03 10.48
N TYR A 192 11.55 0.33 10.67
CA TYR A 192 10.38 0.95 11.31
C TYR A 192 10.55 1.18 12.81
N LYS A 193 11.33 0.34 13.49
CA LYS A 193 11.74 0.57 14.88
C LYS A 193 12.69 1.76 15.00
N GLU A 194 13.70 1.85 14.12
CA GLU A 194 14.67 2.94 14.06
C GLU A 194 13.97 4.29 13.95
N TRP A 195 12.94 4.38 13.10
CA TRP A 195 12.16 5.60 12.88
C TRP A 195 10.92 5.72 13.77
N ASN A 196 10.70 4.75 14.68
CA ASN A 196 9.58 4.68 15.60
C ASN A 196 8.20 4.96 14.96
N ILE A 197 7.97 4.35 13.78
CA ILE A 197 6.85 4.69 12.90
C ILE A 197 5.49 4.53 13.58
N ASP A 198 5.30 3.46 14.36
CA ASP A 198 4.02 3.22 15.05
C ASP A 198 3.69 4.34 16.04
N THR A 199 4.67 4.72 16.87
CA THR A 199 4.49 5.80 17.85
C THR A 199 4.26 7.14 17.16
N TRP A 200 4.92 7.36 16.03
CA TRP A 200 4.75 8.57 15.25
C TRP A 200 3.32 8.70 14.72
N VAL A 201 2.75 7.63 14.14
CA VAL A 201 1.33 7.63 13.69
C VAL A 201 0.37 7.96 14.84
N VAL A 202 0.61 7.41 16.04
CA VAL A 202 -0.22 7.68 17.22
C VAL A 202 -0.20 9.18 17.59
N GLY A 203 0.94 9.85 17.45
CA GLY A 203 1.11 11.26 17.83
C GLY A 203 0.66 12.30 16.80
N LEU A 204 0.28 11.89 15.58
CA LEU A 204 -0.09 12.82 14.50
C LEU A 204 -1.58 13.22 14.56
N GLU A 205 -1.89 14.48 14.26
CA GLU A 205 -3.27 14.96 14.13
C GLU A 205 -3.89 14.55 12.79
N ALA A 206 -5.21 14.75 12.62
CA ALA A 206 -5.94 14.48 11.38
C ALA A 206 -5.55 15.48 10.27
N ASP A 207 -4.35 15.34 9.72
CA ASP A 207 -3.81 16.15 8.64
C ASP A 207 -3.02 15.31 7.62
N PHE A 208 -2.41 15.97 6.64
CA PHE A 208 -1.66 15.29 5.58
C PHE A 208 -0.50 14.42 6.10
N ARG A 209 0.06 14.74 7.28
CA ARG A 209 1.19 14.01 7.87
C ARG A 209 0.74 12.65 8.36
N LEU A 210 -0.44 12.57 8.99
CA LEU A 210 -1.04 11.30 9.40
C LEU A 210 -1.15 10.36 8.21
N TRP A 211 -1.67 10.84 7.09
CA TRP A 211 -1.77 10.06 5.86
C TRP A 211 -0.42 9.69 5.28
N THR A 212 0.53 10.62 5.27
CA THR A 212 1.88 10.40 4.74
C THR A 212 2.58 9.27 5.51
N ILE A 213 2.62 9.36 6.84
CA ILE A 213 3.33 8.38 7.68
C ILE A 213 2.55 7.06 7.78
N SER A 214 1.21 7.10 7.86
CA SER A 214 0.41 5.86 7.88
C SER A 214 0.52 5.11 6.56
N SER A 215 0.55 5.80 5.42
CA SER A 215 0.76 5.17 4.11
C SER A 215 2.13 4.49 4.01
N VAL A 216 3.17 5.11 4.57
CA VAL A 216 4.47 4.45 4.72
C VAL A 216 4.33 3.19 5.55
N ALA A 217 3.76 3.27 6.77
CA ALA A 217 3.57 2.14 7.67
C ALA A 217 2.84 0.97 7.00
N PHE A 218 1.69 1.24 6.36
CA PHE A 218 0.93 0.25 5.62
C PHE A 218 1.77 -0.40 4.53
N THR A 219 2.52 0.40 3.76
CA THR A 219 3.32 -0.07 2.63
C THR A 219 4.37 -1.10 3.06
N GLY A 220 5.21 -0.80 4.06
CA GLY A 220 6.26 -1.74 4.46
C GLY A 220 5.74 -2.98 5.17
N TYR A 221 4.70 -2.86 6.02
CA TYR A 221 4.10 -4.04 6.63
C TYR A 221 3.42 -4.93 5.58
N LEU A 222 2.76 -4.34 4.58
CA LEU A 222 2.18 -5.09 3.46
C LEU A 222 3.26 -5.75 2.60
N PHE A 223 4.40 -5.08 2.38
CA PHE A 223 5.54 -5.68 1.70
C PHE A 223 6.05 -6.92 2.43
N ILE A 224 6.19 -6.89 3.76
CA ILE A 224 6.57 -8.07 4.55
C ILE A 224 5.60 -9.23 4.30
N ILE A 225 4.29 -8.98 4.36
CA ILE A 225 3.27 -10.01 4.10
C ILE A 225 3.45 -10.62 2.71
N TYR A 226 3.52 -9.78 1.67
CA TYR A 226 3.55 -10.29 0.29
C TYR A 226 4.89 -10.92 -0.11
N MET A 227 6.01 -10.42 0.40
CA MET A 227 7.31 -11.05 0.18
C MET A 227 7.31 -12.47 0.75
N MET A 228 6.80 -12.66 1.97
CA MET A 228 6.66 -13.99 2.57
C MET A 228 5.68 -14.88 1.79
N ARG A 229 4.51 -14.35 1.39
CA ARG A 229 3.55 -15.11 0.54
C ARG A 229 4.19 -15.61 -0.73
N ARG A 230 4.96 -14.77 -1.43
CA ARG A 230 5.65 -15.15 -2.67
C ARG A 230 6.75 -16.18 -2.44
N ALA A 231 7.58 -15.98 -1.43
CA ALA A 231 8.68 -16.91 -1.12
C ALA A 231 8.14 -18.30 -0.75
N VAL A 232 7.12 -18.36 0.10
CA VAL A 232 6.44 -19.60 0.49
C VAL A 232 5.71 -20.24 -0.69
N ALA A 233 4.97 -19.46 -1.48
CA ALA A 233 4.30 -19.97 -2.68
C ALA A 233 5.29 -20.61 -3.64
N ARG A 234 6.45 -19.98 -3.86
CA ARG A 234 7.50 -20.55 -4.72
C ARG A 234 8.14 -21.79 -4.09
N GLN A 235 8.44 -21.77 -2.79
CA GLN A 235 9.02 -22.92 -2.08
C GLN A 235 8.15 -24.17 -2.19
N HIS A 236 6.83 -24.01 -2.08
CA HIS A 236 5.87 -25.10 -2.12
C HIS A 236 5.23 -25.32 -3.51
N ALA A 237 5.74 -24.65 -4.55
CA ALA A 237 5.21 -24.71 -5.92
C ALA A 237 3.68 -24.48 -6.01
N LEU A 238 3.17 -23.53 -5.23
CA LEU A 238 1.74 -23.22 -5.15
C LEU A 238 1.28 -22.46 -6.41
N SER A 239 0.08 -22.82 -6.91
CA SER A 239 -0.50 -22.24 -8.12
C SER A 239 -0.99 -20.80 -7.96
N CYS A 240 -1.19 -20.33 -6.72
CA CYS A 240 -1.59 -18.95 -6.44
C CYS A 240 -1.17 -18.50 -5.05
N LEU A 241 -1.08 -17.18 -4.83
CA LEU A 241 -0.71 -16.61 -3.53
C LEU A 241 -1.71 -16.90 -2.43
N LYS A 242 -3.01 -17.07 -2.75
CA LYS A 242 -4.04 -17.42 -1.76
C LYS A 242 -3.78 -18.76 -1.09
N ALA A 243 -3.20 -19.72 -1.82
CA ALA A 243 -2.85 -21.02 -1.25
C ALA A 243 -1.71 -20.91 -0.22
N ALA A 244 -0.87 -19.87 -0.30
CA ALA A 244 0.19 -19.64 0.67
C ALA A 244 -0.32 -19.03 1.99
N ASP A 245 -1.54 -18.49 2.01
CA ASP A 245 -2.09 -17.76 3.15
C ASP A 245 -2.13 -18.63 4.41
N CYS A 246 -2.55 -19.89 4.30
CA CYS A 246 -2.59 -20.83 5.43
C CYS A 246 -1.20 -21.15 6.00
N LEU A 247 -0.14 -21.06 5.20
CA LEU A 247 1.24 -21.33 5.64
C LEU A 247 1.90 -20.09 6.25
N VAL A 248 1.47 -18.91 5.82
CA VAL A 248 2.07 -17.63 6.17
C VAL A 248 1.36 -16.98 7.36
N SER A 249 0.04 -17.17 7.49
CA SER A 249 -0.77 -16.55 8.55
C SER A 249 -0.29 -16.94 9.94
N GLY A 250 0.10 -18.19 10.19
CA GLY A 250 0.61 -18.64 11.49
C GLY A 250 2.02 -18.16 11.86
N LEU A 251 2.74 -17.47 10.97
CA LEU A 251 4.11 -17.03 11.27
C LEU A 251 4.10 -15.85 12.27
N PRO A 252 4.90 -15.89 13.36
CA PRO A 252 4.90 -14.83 14.39
C PRO A 252 5.18 -13.43 13.83
N LEU A 253 6.08 -13.34 12.85
CA LEU A 253 6.36 -12.09 12.14
C LEU A 253 5.13 -11.54 11.43
N ILE A 254 4.38 -12.41 10.75
CA ILE A 254 3.18 -12.06 9.98
C ILE A 254 2.04 -11.65 10.89
N GLN A 255 1.84 -12.35 12.00
CA GLN A 255 0.88 -11.97 13.03
C GLN A 255 1.22 -10.59 13.61
N ASN A 256 2.49 -10.33 13.93
CA ASN A 256 2.92 -9.03 14.45
C ASN A 256 2.65 -7.90 13.45
N VAL A 257 3.05 -8.03 12.18
CA VAL A 257 2.81 -6.96 11.18
C VAL A 257 1.34 -6.82 10.82
N SER A 258 0.56 -7.90 10.83
CA SER A 258 -0.89 -7.84 10.59
C SER A 258 -1.58 -7.02 11.67
N LYS A 259 -1.25 -7.25 12.94
CA LYS A 259 -1.76 -6.44 14.06
C LYS A 259 -1.38 -4.97 13.93
N ARG A 260 -0.14 -4.67 13.54
CA ARG A 260 0.32 -3.28 13.35
C ARG A 260 -0.45 -2.57 12.24
N ILE A 261 -0.67 -3.22 11.09
CA ILE A 261 -1.55 -2.67 10.03
C ILE A 261 -2.94 -2.36 10.58
N LEU A 262 -3.55 -3.30 11.31
CA LEU A 262 -4.88 -3.12 11.87
C LEU A 262 -4.93 -1.98 12.91
N GLN A 263 -3.91 -1.86 13.77
CA GLN A 263 -3.77 -0.76 14.73
C GLN A 263 -3.62 0.60 14.03
N THR A 264 -2.76 0.70 13.02
CA THR A 264 -2.61 1.90 12.20
C THR A 264 -3.94 2.25 11.52
N ALA A 265 -4.67 1.27 11.00
CA ALA A 265 -5.98 1.47 10.38
C ALA A 265 -7.02 2.00 11.38
N CYS A 266 -7.03 1.50 12.63
CA CYS A 266 -7.88 2.07 13.69
C CYS A 266 -7.57 3.54 13.93
N ILE A 267 -6.30 3.89 14.12
CA ILE A 267 -5.88 5.29 14.37
C ILE A 267 -6.34 6.20 13.24
N VAL A 268 -6.10 5.79 11.99
CA VAL A 268 -6.52 6.55 10.81
C VAL A 268 -8.05 6.68 10.77
N LEU A 269 -8.81 5.60 11.00
CA LEU A 269 -10.29 5.63 10.98
C LEU A 269 -10.92 6.39 12.15
N GLU A 270 -10.19 6.57 13.24
CA GLU A 270 -10.62 7.36 14.39
C GLU A 270 -10.41 8.85 14.16
N LYS A 271 -9.26 9.23 13.59
CA LYS A 271 -8.86 10.62 13.34
C LYS A 271 -9.44 11.17 12.04
N ASP A 272 -9.45 10.37 10.99
CA ASP A 272 -9.99 10.70 9.68
C ASP A 272 -11.20 9.78 9.38
N CYS A 273 -12.38 10.41 9.29
CA CYS A 273 -13.65 9.72 9.25
C CYS A 273 -14.26 9.65 7.83
N GLU A 274 -13.51 9.96 6.77
CA GLU A 274 -14.05 10.04 5.42
C GLU A 274 -14.25 8.67 4.74
N MET A 275 -15.10 8.62 3.72
CA MET A 275 -15.34 7.38 2.95
C MET A 275 -14.14 7.00 2.07
N ASP A 276 -13.40 8.00 1.60
CA ASP A 276 -12.23 7.80 0.76
C ASP A 276 -11.13 7.08 1.55
N THR A 277 -11.04 7.35 2.86
CA THR A 277 -10.24 6.59 3.83
C THR A 277 -10.49 5.09 3.74
N LEU A 278 -11.76 4.67 3.74
CA LEU A 278 -12.10 3.24 3.64
C LEU A 278 -11.73 2.65 2.28
N SER A 279 -11.95 3.40 1.21
CA SER A 279 -11.63 2.98 -0.16
C SER A 279 -10.11 2.77 -0.32
N VAL A 280 -9.30 3.68 0.22
CA VAL A 280 -7.83 3.55 0.24
C VAL A 280 -7.38 2.35 1.09
N LEU A 281 -7.90 2.20 2.31
CA LEU A 281 -7.52 1.10 3.21
C LEU A 281 -7.86 -0.27 2.61
N LEU A 282 -9.03 -0.40 2.00
CA LEU A 282 -9.49 -1.67 1.42
C LEU A 282 -8.89 -1.94 0.03
N GLY A 283 -8.82 -0.92 -0.84
CA GLY A 283 -8.41 -1.06 -2.24
C GLY A 283 -6.90 -1.05 -2.42
N SER A 284 -6.22 -0.11 -1.75
CA SER A 284 -4.78 0.08 -1.88
C SER A 284 -4.00 -0.72 -0.82
N PHE A 285 -4.44 -0.71 0.44
CA PHE A 285 -3.70 -1.38 1.53
C PHE A 285 -4.24 -2.76 1.90
N GLN A 286 -5.35 -3.19 1.29
CA GLN A 286 -5.91 -4.54 1.43
C GLN A 286 -6.05 -5.02 2.88
N ILE A 287 -6.50 -4.14 3.79
CA ILE A 287 -6.57 -4.43 5.25
C ILE A 287 -7.42 -5.67 5.60
N HIS A 288 -8.26 -6.15 4.68
CA HIS A 288 -9.01 -7.41 4.82
C HIS A 288 -8.09 -8.65 4.92
N LEU A 289 -6.91 -8.60 4.31
CA LEU A 289 -5.92 -9.68 4.38
C LEU A 289 -5.31 -9.83 5.78
N PRO A 290 -4.64 -8.82 6.38
CA PRO A 290 -4.14 -8.93 7.75
C PRO A 290 -5.27 -9.15 8.76
N TYR A 291 -6.48 -8.63 8.51
CA TYR A 291 -7.66 -8.96 9.31
C TYR A 291 -7.94 -10.47 9.31
N SER A 292 -7.97 -11.11 8.14
CA SER A 292 -8.18 -12.56 8.04
C SER A 292 -7.09 -13.37 8.75
N TYR A 293 -5.84 -12.92 8.73
CA TYR A 293 -4.74 -13.62 9.39
C TYR A 293 -4.86 -13.57 10.92
N VAL A 294 -5.20 -12.41 11.48
CA VAL A 294 -5.44 -12.28 12.92
C VAL A 294 -6.70 -13.03 13.33
N ALA A 295 -7.75 -13.02 12.50
CA ALA A 295 -8.97 -13.79 12.76
C ALA A 295 -8.71 -15.31 12.74
N GLN A 296 -7.95 -15.81 11.77
CA GLN A 296 -7.54 -17.21 11.71
C GLN A 296 -6.69 -17.60 12.93
N ASP A 297 -5.74 -16.73 13.30
CA ASP A 297 -5.08 -16.61 14.61
C ASP A 297 -5.93 -17.13 15.78
N LEU A 298 -7.00 -16.37 16.02
CA LEU A 298 -7.92 -16.53 17.14
C LEU A 298 -8.84 -17.75 17.00
N LEU A 299 -9.16 -18.13 15.76
CA LEU A 299 -9.94 -19.33 15.46
C LEU A 299 -9.11 -20.61 15.52
N GLU A 300 -7.79 -20.56 15.59
CA GLU A 300 -6.94 -21.74 15.69
C GLU A 300 -6.22 -21.84 17.05
N ALA A 301 -6.07 -20.71 17.76
CA ALA A 301 -5.39 -20.66 19.05
C ALA A 301 -6.02 -21.58 20.11
N GLU A 302 -5.16 -22.29 20.84
CA GLU A 302 -5.51 -23.11 22.01
C GLU A 302 -5.46 -22.30 23.32
N ASP A 303 -4.83 -21.12 23.33
CA ASP A 303 -4.53 -20.34 24.55
C ASP A 303 -5.26 -18.97 24.56
N ASN A 304 -6.09 -18.76 25.59
CA ASN A 304 -7.10 -17.69 25.63
C ASN A 304 -6.56 -16.30 26.03
N ALA A 305 -5.41 -16.20 26.70
CA ALA A 305 -4.95 -14.93 27.28
C ALA A 305 -4.50 -13.88 26.23
N ARG A 306 -3.99 -14.31 25.07
CA ARG A 306 -3.64 -13.42 23.94
C ARG A 306 -4.84 -13.08 23.05
N SER A 307 -6.00 -13.69 23.31
CA SER A 307 -7.16 -13.68 22.43
C SER A 307 -8.00 -12.40 22.55
N VAL A 308 -8.06 -11.80 23.74
CA VAL A 308 -8.98 -10.70 24.05
C VAL A 308 -8.61 -9.39 23.34
N ASP A 309 -7.34 -8.96 23.41
CA ASP A 309 -6.91 -7.69 22.79
C ASP A 309 -7.03 -7.74 21.26
N ASN A 310 -6.68 -8.88 20.66
CA ASN A 310 -6.81 -9.08 19.22
C ASN A 310 -8.29 -9.12 18.81
N ALA A 311 -9.17 -9.79 19.56
CA ALA A 311 -10.60 -9.79 19.31
C ALA A 311 -11.20 -8.37 19.41
N ALA A 312 -10.76 -7.57 20.40
CA ALA A 312 -11.17 -6.18 20.55
C ALA A 312 -10.70 -5.31 19.37
N LEU A 313 -9.49 -5.55 18.86
CA LEU A 313 -8.97 -4.89 17.66
C LEU A 313 -9.84 -5.19 16.43
N LEU A 314 -10.16 -6.46 16.19
CA LEU A 314 -11.03 -6.87 15.06
C LEU A 314 -12.45 -6.28 15.18
N ASP A 315 -12.99 -6.21 16.40
CA ASP A 315 -14.29 -5.62 16.68
C ASP A 315 -14.30 -4.10 16.42
N THR A 316 -13.24 -3.40 16.83
CA THR A 316 -13.07 -1.97 16.59
C THR A 316 -13.04 -1.65 15.10
N ILE A 317 -12.28 -2.41 14.31
CA ILE A 317 -12.21 -2.25 12.85
C ILE A 317 -13.57 -2.52 12.23
N THR A 318 -14.22 -3.62 12.59
CA THR A 318 -15.51 -4.01 12.01
C THR A 318 -16.59 -2.98 12.30
N LYS A 319 -16.65 -2.46 13.53
CA LYS A 319 -17.54 -1.35 13.91
C LYS A 319 -17.22 -0.08 13.14
N SER A 320 -15.94 0.25 12.97
CA SER A 320 -15.52 1.45 12.24
C SER A 320 -15.86 1.39 10.75
N ILE A 321 -15.69 0.24 10.10
CA ILE A 321 -16.12 0.01 8.71
C ILE A 321 -17.65 0.00 8.63
N GLY A 322 -18.34 -0.74 9.51
CA GLY A 322 -19.79 -0.88 9.50
C GLY A 322 -20.56 0.43 9.72
N ARG A 323 -20.10 1.30 10.63
CA ARG A 323 -20.68 2.64 10.83
C ARG A 323 -20.67 3.47 9.55
N ARG A 324 -19.67 3.25 8.69
CA ARG A 324 -19.35 4.11 7.56
C ARG A 324 -19.80 3.55 6.21
N ALA A 325 -20.05 2.24 6.12
CA ALA A 325 -20.54 1.55 4.92
C ALA A 325 -21.89 2.05 4.34
N LYS A 326 -22.54 3.06 4.94
CA LYS A 326 -23.77 3.69 4.45
C LYS A 326 -23.54 4.32 3.06
N GLY A 327 -23.95 3.60 2.02
CA GLY A 327 -23.91 4.05 0.62
C GLY A 327 -23.09 3.17 -0.32
N ASN A 328 -22.29 2.22 0.19
CA ASN A 328 -21.53 1.29 -0.65
C ASN A 328 -21.93 -0.17 -0.32
N PRO A 329 -22.72 -0.85 -1.18
CA PRO A 329 -23.17 -2.22 -0.95
C PRO A 329 -22.04 -3.23 -0.76
N GLY A 330 -20.91 -3.05 -1.44
CA GLY A 330 -19.74 -3.92 -1.33
C GLY A 330 -19.10 -3.82 0.05
N ILE A 331 -18.81 -2.59 0.51
CA ILE A 331 -18.24 -2.34 1.85
C ILE A 331 -19.23 -2.79 2.94
N LYS A 332 -20.54 -2.60 2.74
CA LYS A 332 -21.56 -3.08 3.68
C LYS A 332 -21.54 -4.60 3.80
N THR A 333 -21.43 -5.31 2.69
CA THR A 333 -21.34 -6.78 2.69
C THR A 333 -20.08 -7.25 3.41
N LEU A 334 -18.95 -6.60 3.16
CA LEU A 334 -17.70 -6.91 3.86
C LEU A 334 -17.84 -6.72 5.37
N ALA A 335 -18.40 -5.60 5.84
CA ALA A 335 -18.60 -5.34 7.26
C ALA A 335 -19.50 -6.39 7.94
N LEU A 336 -20.52 -6.91 7.23
CA LEU A 336 -21.37 -7.99 7.73
C LEU A 336 -20.59 -9.30 7.89
N VAL A 337 -19.79 -9.66 6.89
CA VAL A 337 -18.94 -10.87 6.95
C VAL A 337 -17.95 -10.78 8.11
N MET A 338 -17.26 -9.64 8.26
CA MET A 338 -16.35 -9.38 9.39
C MET A 338 -17.10 -9.48 10.74
N GLY A 339 -18.33 -8.98 10.80
CA GLY A 339 -19.19 -9.11 11.98
C GLY A 339 -19.51 -10.55 12.34
N HIS A 340 -19.82 -11.39 11.35
CA HIS A 340 -20.05 -12.82 11.57
C HIS A 340 -18.80 -13.53 12.08
N ILE A 341 -17.63 -13.26 11.49
CA ILE A 341 -16.36 -13.82 11.93
C ILE A 341 -16.07 -13.43 13.39
N ASN A 342 -16.23 -12.15 13.74
CA ASN A 342 -16.02 -11.68 15.11
C ASN A 342 -16.96 -12.35 16.11
N ASN A 343 -18.21 -12.61 15.75
CA ASN A 343 -19.14 -13.32 16.63
C ASN A 343 -18.69 -14.76 16.85
N SER A 344 -18.28 -15.48 15.80
CA SER A 344 -17.72 -16.82 15.95
C SER A 344 -16.47 -16.87 16.84
N ILE A 345 -15.59 -15.86 16.75
CA ILE A 345 -14.43 -15.73 17.64
C ILE A 345 -14.88 -15.53 19.09
N LYS A 346 -15.86 -14.64 19.33
CA LYS A 346 -16.39 -14.38 20.69
C LYS A 346 -17.05 -15.61 21.30
N ASP A 347 -17.86 -16.34 20.53
CA ASP A 347 -18.54 -17.54 20.99
C ASP A 347 -17.52 -18.61 21.44
N ARG A 348 -16.43 -18.78 20.69
CA ARG A 348 -15.33 -19.68 21.07
C ARG A 348 -14.65 -19.25 22.37
N ILE A 349 -14.26 -17.98 22.48
CA ILE A 349 -13.59 -17.44 23.68
C ILE A 349 -14.47 -17.63 24.93
N MET A 350 -15.79 -17.46 24.80
CA MET A 350 -16.73 -17.69 25.91
C MET A 350 -16.84 -19.17 26.27
N HIS A 351 -16.95 -20.07 25.28
CA HIS A 351 -17.07 -21.52 25.54
C HIS A 351 -15.82 -22.15 26.16
N ASP A 352 -14.62 -21.70 25.78
CA ASP A 352 -13.37 -22.22 26.37
C ASP A 352 -13.09 -21.61 27.76
N GLY A 353 -13.65 -20.45 28.08
CA GLY A 353 -13.59 -19.83 29.41
C GLY A 353 -14.45 -20.53 30.46
N ASP A 354 -15.56 -21.16 30.07
CA ASP A 354 -16.44 -21.92 30.97
C ASP A 354 -15.91 -23.35 31.27
N ASN A 355 -15.03 -23.90 30.43
CA ASN A 355 -14.43 -25.23 30.61
C ASN A 355 -13.18 -25.24 31.52
N THR A 356 -12.79 -24.10 32.10
CA THR A 356 -11.59 -23.96 32.95
C THR A 356 -11.89 -23.71 34.44
N ILE A 357 -13.13 -23.97 34.90
CA ILE A 357 -13.53 -23.86 36.32
C ILE A 357 -13.62 -25.24 36.99
#